data_AF-A0A9D4PX39-F1
#
_entry.id   AF-A0A9D4PX39-F1
#
_cell.length_a   1.000
_cell.length_b   1.000
_cell.length_c   1.000
_cell.angle_alpha   90.00
_cell.angle_beta   90.00
_cell.angle_gamma   90.00
#
_symmetry.space_group_name_H-M   'P 1'
#
loop_
_entity.id
_entity.type
_entity.pdbx_description
1 polymer ?
#
loop_
_entity_poly.entity_id
_entity_poly.type
_entity_poly.pdbx_seq_one_letter_code
_entity_poly.pdbx_strand_id
1 'polypeptide(L)'
;MSADDIDTTASLTSQPLQLRVAPTSRVQRMSDGEDYGVLPTDQWKGQLVFDKPCGAASSKGTCWLLDDLKAWNLVTLGLAFELVETTPGTLLLRHMTNVEVDRDPEIAAREASFLVSWLLRHHPCIQELDVKSPEQIWLPETGQLSLQTLSVLFNALASNKRVSSLTVDVKHDPDAKVALLCEVLKKNRYIKLLCIEIENGESANEILHALTVNAAVAEVDMTLRVAATEETMAAFSDMLSGNNSITSISAILHVDQPGQFMDSVAQGMSSNRLIVNFKCWAGNHTRVPSDVFESVRRNKSALNRAVEFVLQRREDRHSAECFELFSGRSCLTSHLTEVAGMSDDEARLEEASAELRLREKYFVLTGIVRRSVICWKDDVTQIDALNPDCWRAIASYLRITDASGAYR
;
A
#
# COMPACT_ATOMS: atom_id res chain seq x y z
N MET A 1 -38.59 5.57 96.86
CA MET A 1 -38.26 7.01 96.94
C MET A 1 -37.47 7.32 95.68
N SER A 2 -38.19 7.65 94.61
CA SER A 2 -38.29 9.01 94.04
C SER A 2 -37.12 9.24 93.06
N ALA A 3 -37.37 9.13 91.74
CA ALA A 3 -37.70 10.23 90.81
C ALA A 3 -36.42 10.63 90.03
N ASP A 4 -36.35 10.34 88.73
CA ASP A 4 -36.60 11.27 87.59
C ASP A 4 -35.41 12.24 87.38
N ASP A 5 -34.90 12.57 86.20
CA ASP A 5 -35.02 12.11 84.81
C ASP A 5 -33.99 12.95 83.99
N ILE A 6 -33.65 12.49 82.77
CA ILE A 6 -33.06 13.27 81.65
C ILE A 6 -31.58 13.75 81.77
N ASP A 7 -30.66 13.17 80.98
CA ASP A 7 -30.29 13.72 79.65
C ASP A 7 -29.28 12.81 78.93
N THR A 8 -29.41 12.74 77.61
CA THR A 8 -28.74 11.75 76.74
C THR A 8 -27.66 12.44 75.93
N THR A 9 -26.38 12.28 76.29
CA THR A 9 -25.25 12.70 75.45
C THR A 9 -24.12 11.69 75.51
N ALA A 10 -24.13 10.71 74.59
CA ALA A 10 -23.00 9.79 74.38
C ALA A 10 -22.27 10.17 73.09
N SER A 11 -21.11 10.80 73.30
CA SER A 11 -20.21 11.36 72.31
C SER A 11 -19.03 10.42 72.06
N LEU A 12 -18.81 10.14 70.78
CA LEU A 12 -17.52 10.01 70.08
C LEU A 12 -16.46 9.04 70.64
N THR A 13 -16.37 7.86 70.00
CA THR A 13 -15.06 7.30 69.64
C THR A 13 -15.11 6.75 68.21
N SER A 14 -14.28 7.35 67.38
CA SER A 14 -14.02 7.08 65.97
C SER A 14 -13.43 5.69 65.70
N GLN A 15 -14.00 4.96 64.74
CA GLN A 15 -13.33 3.87 64.00
C GLN A 15 -13.32 4.21 62.50
N PRO A 16 -12.24 3.89 61.76
CA PRO A 16 -12.01 4.39 60.40
C PRO A 16 -12.73 3.60 59.30
N LEU A 17 -13.06 4.35 58.24
CA LEU A 17 -13.67 3.95 56.97
C LEU A 17 -12.95 2.77 56.29
N GLN A 18 -13.69 1.70 55.97
CA GLN A 18 -13.33 0.76 54.91
C GLN A 18 -13.94 1.24 53.58
N LEU A 19 -13.08 1.71 52.67
CA LEU A 19 -13.43 1.96 51.27
C LEU A 19 -13.28 0.66 50.47
N ARG A 20 -14.38 0.25 49.84
CA ARG A 20 -14.45 -0.85 48.86
C ARG A 20 -13.53 -0.56 47.68
N VAL A 21 -12.58 -1.46 47.41
CA VAL A 21 -11.87 -1.55 46.13
C VAL A 21 -12.61 -2.52 45.23
N ALA A 22 -13.06 -2.04 44.06
CA ALA A 22 -13.61 -2.83 42.98
C ALA A 22 -12.47 -3.45 42.13
N PRO A 23 -12.71 -4.59 41.45
CA PRO A 23 -11.64 -5.45 40.94
C PRO A 23 -10.96 -4.88 39.69
N THR A 24 -9.63 -4.97 39.67
CA THR A 24 -8.78 -4.71 38.51
C THR A 24 -9.03 -5.74 37.41
N SER A 25 -9.38 -5.25 36.23
CA SER A 25 -9.57 -6.05 35.01
C SER A 25 -8.22 -6.52 34.45
N ARG A 26 -7.96 -7.81 34.70
CA ARG A 26 -7.31 -8.83 33.85
C ARG A 26 -6.62 -8.32 32.57
N VAL A 27 -5.29 -8.21 32.63
CA VAL A 27 -4.41 -8.19 31.46
C VAL A 27 -4.59 -9.52 30.70
N GLN A 28 -5.04 -9.45 29.45
CA GLN A 28 -5.06 -10.58 28.54
C GLN A 28 -3.60 -10.86 28.14
N ARG A 29 -3.02 -11.94 28.67
CA ARG A 29 -1.72 -12.45 28.22
C ARG A 29 -1.83 -12.79 26.73
N MET A 30 -1.01 -12.11 25.92
CA MET A 30 -0.76 -12.49 24.53
C MET A 30 -0.14 -13.90 24.53
N SER A 31 -0.88 -14.85 23.99
CA SER A 31 -0.48 -16.25 23.84
C SER A 31 -0.08 -16.48 22.40
N ASP A 32 1.11 -16.04 22.02
CA ASP A 32 1.90 -16.60 20.91
C ASP A 32 3.33 -16.68 21.46
N GLY A 33 3.80 -17.91 21.65
CA GLY A 33 5.00 -18.24 22.44
C GLY A 33 6.30 -17.92 21.72
N GLU A 34 6.66 -16.65 21.67
CA GLU A 34 8.01 -16.19 21.40
C GLU A 34 8.57 -15.58 22.70
N ASP A 35 9.69 -16.13 23.17
CA ASP A 35 10.38 -15.75 24.40
C ASP A 35 11.08 -14.39 24.21
N TYR A 36 10.26 -13.34 24.11
CA TYR A 36 10.71 -11.96 24.19
C TYR A 36 10.95 -11.66 25.67
N GLY A 37 12.16 -11.91 26.17
CA GLY A 37 12.57 -11.44 27.51
C GLY A 37 12.11 -9.99 27.74
N VAL A 38 11.65 -9.67 28.97
CA VAL A 38 11.05 -8.39 29.41
C VAL A 38 10.75 -7.41 28.27
N LEU A 39 9.49 -7.39 27.82
CA LEU A 39 9.03 -6.52 26.73
C LEU A 39 9.55 -5.08 26.91
N PRO A 40 10.14 -4.45 25.88
CA PRO A 40 10.66 -3.08 25.96
C PRO A 40 9.64 -2.04 26.44
N THR A 41 8.35 -2.37 26.40
CA THR A 41 7.27 -1.52 26.92
C THR A 41 7.48 -1.14 28.38
N ASP A 42 8.11 -1.98 29.22
CA ASP A 42 8.36 -1.63 30.63
C ASP A 42 9.30 -0.43 30.80
N GLN A 43 10.22 -0.20 29.86
CA GLN A 43 11.11 0.96 29.87
C GLN A 43 10.36 2.25 29.49
N TRP A 44 9.32 2.16 28.67
CA TRP A 44 8.58 3.31 28.14
C TRP A 44 7.20 3.49 28.77
N LYS A 45 6.73 2.58 29.62
CA LYS A 45 5.40 2.64 30.27
C LYS A 45 5.17 3.91 31.10
N GLY A 46 6.24 4.59 31.52
CA GLY A 46 6.17 5.90 32.19
C GLY A 46 6.22 7.11 31.25
N GLN A 47 6.52 6.91 29.97
CA GLN A 47 6.74 7.96 28.96
C GLN A 47 5.71 7.92 27.83
N LEU A 48 5.22 6.74 27.47
CA LEU A 48 4.30 6.50 26.36
C LEU A 48 3.05 5.73 26.82
N VAL A 49 1.94 6.01 26.15
CA VAL A 49 0.65 5.36 26.40
C VAL A 49 0.43 4.24 25.38
N PHE A 50 0.58 2.97 25.78
CA PHE A 50 0.34 1.83 24.88
C PHE A 50 -1.11 1.31 24.90
N ASP A 51 -1.84 1.52 26.00
CA ASP A 51 -3.14 0.88 26.20
C ASP A 51 -4.32 1.64 25.57
N LYS A 52 -4.07 2.83 25.01
CA LYS A 52 -5.13 3.66 24.43
C LYS A 52 -5.33 3.29 22.95
N PRO A 53 -6.53 2.84 22.52
CA PRO A 53 -6.78 2.47 21.13
C PRO A 53 -6.71 3.71 20.23
N CYS A 54 -6.29 3.51 18.98
CA CYS A 54 -6.22 4.59 18.00
C CYS A 54 -7.61 5.17 17.70
N GLY A 55 -7.72 6.50 17.85
CA GLY A 55 -8.95 7.25 17.59
C GLY A 55 -9.41 7.19 16.13
N ALA A 56 -8.48 7.05 15.18
CA ALA A 56 -8.78 6.97 13.75
C ALA A 56 -9.59 5.73 13.35
N ALA A 57 -9.65 4.70 14.21
CA ALA A 57 -10.53 3.56 13.98
C ALA A 57 -12.02 3.88 14.26
N SER A 58 -12.29 4.89 15.09
CA SER A 58 -13.62 5.43 15.32
C SER A 58 -13.81 6.66 14.44
N SER A 59 -14.81 6.65 13.56
CA SER A 59 -15.08 7.67 12.53
C SER A 59 -15.31 9.12 13.01
N LYS A 60 -15.01 9.45 14.26
CA LYS A 60 -15.27 10.74 14.92
C LYS A 60 -14.08 11.33 15.69
N GLY A 61 -12.92 10.66 15.74
CA GLY A 61 -11.78 11.13 16.54
C GLY A 61 -10.48 11.21 15.75
N THR A 62 -9.70 12.27 15.97
CA THR A 62 -8.28 12.31 15.62
C THR A 62 -7.54 11.24 16.42
N CYS A 63 -6.47 10.68 15.85
CA CYS A 63 -5.63 9.75 16.59
C CYS A 63 -4.99 10.50 17.77
N TRP A 64 -5.12 9.98 18.99
CA TRP A 64 -4.51 10.59 20.17
C TRP A 64 -2.97 10.67 20.07
N LEU A 65 -2.36 9.85 19.19
CA LEU A 65 -0.93 9.91 18.88
C LEU A 65 -0.54 11.27 18.29
N LEU A 66 -1.47 11.95 17.58
CA LEU A 66 -1.26 13.29 17.03
C LEU A 66 -1.12 14.34 18.14
N ASP A 67 -1.91 14.20 19.20
CA ASP A 67 -1.87 15.10 20.35
C ASP A 67 -0.59 14.92 21.19
N ASP A 68 0.13 13.81 20.99
CA ASP A 68 1.29 13.42 21.78
C ASP A 68 2.55 13.14 20.94
N LEU A 69 2.60 13.65 19.70
CA LEU A 69 3.74 13.43 18.80
C LEU A 69 5.07 13.81 19.43
N LYS A 70 5.10 14.83 20.28
CA LYS A 70 6.33 15.27 20.96
C LYS A 70 6.88 14.18 21.89
N ALA A 71 6.05 13.54 22.71
CA ALA A 71 6.52 12.49 23.62
C ALA A 71 6.94 11.24 22.84
N TRP A 72 6.17 10.88 21.82
CA TRP A 72 6.51 9.76 20.95
C TRP A 72 7.80 10.00 20.18
N ASN A 73 7.96 11.18 19.57
CA ASN A 73 9.17 11.54 18.86
C ASN A 73 10.40 11.62 19.78
N LEU A 74 10.24 11.95 21.06
CA LEU A 74 11.35 11.86 22.02
C LEU A 74 11.85 10.42 22.21
N VAL A 75 10.94 9.44 22.26
CA VAL A 75 11.31 8.03 22.39
C VAL A 75 11.78 7.46 21.06
N THR A 76 11.08 7.71 19.96
CA THR A 76 11.43 7.19 18.64
C THR A 76 12.73 7.82 18.12
N LEU A 77 13.06 9.07 18.50
CA LEU A 77 14.35 9.69 18.18
C LEU A 77 15.52 8.87 18.74
N GLY A 78 15.38 8.33 19.97
CA GLY A 78 16.35 7.41 20.55
C GLY A 78 16.47 6.06 19.80
N LEU A 79 15.60 5.83 18.82
CA LEU A 79 15.56 4.65 17.94
C LEU A 79 15.76 5.05 16.46
N ALA A 80 16.18 6.30 16.20
CA ALA A 80 16.32 6.87 14.85
C ALA A 80 15.02 6.87 14.02
N PHE A 81 13.85 7.00 14.64
CA PHE A 81 12.56 7.16 13.97
C PHE A 81 11.84 8.44 14.38
N GLU A 82 11.01 8.95 13.48
CA GLU A 82 10.14 10.10 13.74
C GLU A 82 8.76 9.87 13.15
N LEU A 83 7.73 10.26 13.89
CA LEU A 83 6.36 10.37 13.41
C LEU A 83 6.11 11.80 12.93
N VAL A 84 5.66 11.92 11.69
CA VAL A 84 5.34 13.20 11.05
C VAL A 84 3.91 13.13 10.52
N GLU A 85 3.11 14.15 10.79
CA GLU A 85 1.80 14.31 10.16
C GLU A 85 1.99 14.85 8.74
N THR A 86 1.69 14.04 7.72
CA THR A 86 1.84 14.43 6.30
C THR A 86 0.61 15.17 5.79
N THR A 87 -0.56 14.71 6.22
CA THR A 87 -1.87 15.36 5.99
C THR A 87 -2.70 15.24 7.26
N PRO A 88 -3.70 16.12 7.48
CA PRO A 88 -4.52 16.07 8.69
C PRO A 88 -5.08 14.66 8.96
N GLY A 89 -4.64 14.03 10.04
CA GLY A 89 -5.06 12.68 10.44
C GLY A 89 -4.22 11.51 9.92
N THR A 90 -3.23 11.75 9.05
CA THR A 90 -2.35 10.72 8.47
C THR A 90 -0.92 10.90 8.95
N LEU A 91 -0.32 9.80 9.38
CA LEU A 91 1.05 9.76 9.89
C LEU A 91 1.99 9.02 8.94
N LEU A 92 3.17 9.60 8.76
CA LEU A 92 4.37 8.98 8.23
C LEU A 92 5.26 8.58 9.39
N LEU A 93 5.70 7.33 9.41
CA LEU A 93 6.79 6.88 10.26
C LEU A 93 8.06 6.85 9.42
N ARG A 94 9.00 7.77 9.66
CA ARG A 94 10.24 7.88 8.89
C ARG A 94 11.45 7.56 9.74
N HIS A 95 12.39 6.81 9.15
CA HIS A 95 13.73 6.68 9.67
C HIS A 95 14.49 8.01 9.50
N MET A 96 15.16 8.46 10.56
CA MET A 96 15.95 9.68 10.55
C MET A 96 17.41 9.36 10.25
N THR A 97 17.96 10.10 9.30
CA THR A 97 19.38 10.11 8.99
C THR A 97 20.06 11.17 9.89
N ASN A 98 21.23 10.88 10.46
CA ASN A 98 22.03 11.79 11.32
C ASN A 98 21.66 11.88 12.80
N VAL A 99 21.05 10.84 13.35
CA VAL A 99 20.86 10.74 14.81
C VAL A 99 21.91 9.80 15.37
N GLU A 100 22.88 10.37 16.09
CA GLU A 100 23.78 9.57 16.92
C GLU A 100 22.97 9.01 18.10
N VAL A 101 22.79 7.70 18.11
CA VAL A 101 22.15 7.01 19.22
C VAL A 101 23.25 6.51 20.16
N ASP A 102 23.35 7.10 21.35
CA ASP A 102 24.25 6.66 22.42
C ASP A 102 23.70 5.39 23.11
N ARG A 103 23.46 4.33 22.31
CA ARG A 103 23.00 3.02 22.77
C ARG A 103 23.65 1.92 21.94
N ASP A 104 23.64 0.73 22.51
CA ASP A 104 23.97 -0.49 21.78
C ASP A 104 23.09 -0.63 20.51
N PRO A 105 23.68 -0.74 19.31
CA PRO A 105 22.93 -0.78 18.05
C PRO A 105 21.95 -1.96 17.95
N GLU A 106 22.28 -3.12 18.50
CA GLU A 106 21.43 -4.32 18.44
C GLU A 106 20.21 -4.16 19.35
N ILE A 107 20.40 -3.60 20.54
CA ILE A 107 19.30 -3.30 21.45
C ILE A 107 18.37 -2.25 20.83
N ALA A 108 18.94 -1.16 20.29
CA ALA A 108 18.16 -0.11 19.64
C ALA A 108 17.38 -0.64 18.42
N ALA A 109 18.00 -1.49 17.59
CA ALA A 109 17.37 -2.15 16.45
C ALA A 109 16.16 -3.01 16.85
N ARG A 110 16.31 -3.81 17.91
CA ARG A 110 15.25 -4.67 18.44
C ARG A 110 14.09 -3.85 19.01
N GLU A 111 14.42 -2.81 19.79
CA GLU A 111 13.45 -1.86 20.33
C GLU A 111 12.69 -1.11 19.23
N ALA A 112 13.40 -0.62 18.22
CA ALA A 112 12.82 0.03 17.05
C ALA A 112 11.86 -0.91 16.32
N SER A 113 12.25 -2.14 16.05
CA SER A 113 11.41 -3.07 15.29
C SER A 113 10.18 -3.51 16.06
N PHE A 114 10.29 -3.69 17.39
CA PHE A 114 9.13 -3.87 18.24
C PHE A 114 8.18 -2.67 18.15
N LEU A 115 8.71 -1.45 18.35
CA LEU A 115 7.91 -0.24 18.38
C LEU A 115 7.23 0.04 17.04
N VAL A 116 7.96 -0.07 15.94
CA VAL A 116 7.45 0.07 14.56
C VAL A 116 6.37 -0.98 14.31
N SER A 117 6.63 -2.25 14.62
CA SER A 117 5.65 -3.32 14.43
C SER A 117 4.39 -3.09 15.28
N TRP A 118 4.55 -2.60 16.51
CA TRP A 118 3.44 -2.27 17.40
C TRP A 118 2.62 -1.10 16.84
N LEU A 119 3.28 -0.01 16.44
CA LEU A 119 2.67 1.17 15.84
C LEU A 119 1.87 0.79 14.60
N LEU A 120 2.47 0.04 13.67
CA LEU A 120 1.82 -0.41 12.45
C LEU A 120 0.60 -1.31 12.70
N ARG A 121 0.60 -2.07 13.82
CA ARG A 121 -0.54 -2.93 14.20
C ARG A 121 -1.67 -2.17 14.89
N HIS A 122 -1.36 -1.18 15.73
CA HIS A 122 -2.34 -0.52 16.61
C HIS A 122 -2.78 0.86 16.11
N HIS A 123 -2.02 1.48 15.22
CA HIS A 123 -2.28 2.83 14.71
C HIS A 123 -2.56 2.81 13.20
N PRO A 124 -3.82 2.56 12.77
CA PRO A 124 -4.22 2.57 11.36
C PRO A 124 -4.09 3.95 10.68
N CYS A 125 -3.83 5.02 11.43
CA CYS A 125 -3.51 6.33 10.89
C CYS A 125 -2.11 6.41 10.27
N ILE A 126 -1.23 5.44 10.52
CA ILE A 126 0.08 5.37 9.86
C ILE A 126 -0.12 4.69 8.50
N GLN A 127 0.03 5.48 7.43
CA GLN A 127 -0.20 5.02 6.04
C GLN A 127 1.08 5.01 5.20
N GLU A 128 2.13 5.67 5.68
CA GLU A 128 3.41 5.79 5.01
C GLU A 128 4.53 5.29 5.94
N LEU A 129 5.46 4.51 5.38
CA LEU A 129 6.66 4.05 6.07
C LEU A 129 7.90 4.32 5.22
N ASP A 130 8.86 5.06 5.78
CA ASP A 130 10.16 5.33 5.16
C ASP A 130 11.27 4.66 5.99
N VAL A 131 11.91 3.64 5.41
CA VAL A 131 13.03 2.90 6.01
C VAL A 131 14.27 3.04 5.11
N LYS A 132 14.73 4.27 4.88
CA LYS A 132 16.01 4.53 4.19
C LYS A 132 17.21 4.15 5.05
N SER A 133 18.17 3.45 4.44
CA SER A 133 19.50 3.24 4.99
C SER A 133 20.34 4.51 4.80
N PRO A 134 20.85 5.17 5.86
CA PRO A 134 21.71 6.32 5.69
C PRO A 134 23.05 5.93 5.05
N GLU A 135 23.38 6.60 3.94
CA GLU A 135 24.63 6.42 3.20
C GLU A 135 25.86 7.03 3.90
N GLN A 136 25.70 7.81 4.97
CA GLN A 136 26.83 8.58 5.55
C GLN A 136 26.71 8.94 7.03
N ILE A 137 25.91 8.22 7.82
CA ILE A 137 25.83 8.46 9.27
C ILE A 137 26.37 7.26 10.01
N TRP A 138 27.37 7.57 10.83
CA TRP A 138 27.95 6.69 11.83
C TRP A 138 26.90 6.33 12.89
N LEU A 139 25.97 5.46 12.53
CA LEU A 139 25.67 4.33 13.39
C LEU A 139 26.72 3.27 13.03
N PRO A 140 27.34 2.57 13.98
CA PRO A 140 28.16 1.42 13.64
C PRO A 140 27.25 0.46 12.86
N GLU A 141 27.47 0.39 11.54
CA GLU A 141 26.85 -0.56 10.63
C GLU A 141 25.31 -0.53 10.57
N THR A 142 24.72 0.16 9.58
CA THR A 142 23.39 -0.22 9.06
C THR A 142 23.38 -1.59 8.35
N GLY A 143 24.52 -2.28 8.37
CA GLY A 143 24.63 -3.74 8.30
C GLY A 143 24.07 -4.51 9.52
N GLN A 144 23.72 -3.86 10.64
CA GLN A 144 23.41 -4.53 11.92
C GLN A 144 21.92 -4.58 12.34
N LEU A 145 20.94 -4.26 11.49
CA LEU A 145 19.62 -4.83 11.76
C LEU A 145 19.72 -6.33 11.57
N SER A 146 19.70 -7.10 12.66
CA SER A 146 19.77 -8.55 12.59
C SER A 146 18.66 -9.07 11.68
N LEU A 147 18.93 -10.15 10.94
CA LEU A 147 17.94 -10.74 10.04
C LEU A 147 16.63 -11.07 10.77
N GLN A 148 16.71 -11.43 12.05
CA GLN A 148 15.55 -11.67 12.90
C GLN A 148 14.69 -10.41 13.08
N THR A 149 15.34 -9.28 13.36
CA THR A 149 14.71 -7.97 13.57
C THR A 149 14.00 -7.49 12.30
N LEU A 150 14.67 -7.58 11.15
CA LEU A 150 14.06 -7.28 9.84
C LEU A 150 12.94 -8.25 9.49
N SER A 151 13.08 -9.54 9.83
CA SER A 151 12.04 -10.53 9.59
C SER A 151 10.75 -10.17 10.35
N VAL A 152 10.83 -9.76 11.62
CA VAL A 152 9.65 -9.34 12.39
C VAL A 152 8.96 -8.13 11.73
N LEU A 153 9.75 -7.11 11.34
CA LEU A 153 9.24 -5.92 10.69
C LEU A 153 8.57 -6.24 9.35
N PHE A 154 9.26 -6.99 8.49
CA PHE A 154 8.77 -7.33 7.15
C PHE A 154 7.59 -8.29 7.21
N ASN A 155 7.52 -9.20 8.19
CA ASN A 155 6.32 -10.01 8.42
C ASN A 155 5.13 -9.16 8.88
N ALA A 156 5.36 -8.16 9.72
CA ALA A 156 4.32 -7.20 10.11
C ALA A 156 3.84 -6.39 8.90
N LEU A 157 4.75 -5.94 8.03
CA LEU A 157 4.43 -5.24 6.79
C LEU A 157 3.70 -6.12 5.77
N ALA A 158 4.12 -7.36 5.58
CA ALA A 158 3.47 -8.30 4.65
C ALA A 158 2.00 -8.52 4.98
N SER A 159 1.64 -8.47 6.27
CA SER A 159 0.26 -8.61 6.77
C SER A 159 -0.47 -7.28 6.94
N ASN A 160 0.22 -6.14 6.75
CA ASN A 160 -0.34 -4.82 6.98
C ASN A 160 -1.29 -4.42 5.85
N LYS A 161 -2.47 -3.89 6.23
CA LYS A 161 -3.55 -3.50 5.30
C LYS A 161 -3.73 -1.98 5.15
N ARG A 162 -2.83 -1.20 5.73
CA ARG A 162 -2.96 0.24 5.93
C ARG A 162 -1.83 1.02 5.29
N VAL A 163 -0.61 0.50 5.36
CA VAL A 163 0.56 1.08 4.70
C VAL A 163 0.36 0.97 3.18
N SER A 164 0.26 2.14 2.55
CA SER A 164 0.07 2.27 1.10
C SER A 164 1.33 2.78 0.39
N SER A 165 2.28 3.37 1.12
CA SER A 165 3.58 3.80 0.59
C SER A 165 4.72 3.19 1.39
N LEU A 166 5.68 2.59 0.68
CA LEU A 166 6.88 1.99 1.25
C LEU A 166 8.11 2.58 0.58
N THR A 167 9.03 3.12 1.38
CA THR A 167 10.36 3.54 0.90
C THR A 167 11.46 2.68 1.51
N VAL A 168 12.32 2.10 0.67
CA VAL A 168 13.43 1.22 1.09
C VAL A 168 14.70 1.58 0.34
N ASP A 169 15.83 1.43 1.01
CA ASP A 169 17.15 1.53 0.40
C ASP A 169 17.84 0.16 0.47
N VAL A 170 18.39 -0.31 -0.65
CA VAL A 170 19.01 -1.62 -0.80
C VAL A 170 20.46 -1.44 -1.26
N LYS A 171 21.36 -1.27 -0.27
CA LYS A 171 22.77 -0.93 -0.45
C LYS A 171 23.65 -1.98 0.17
N HIS A 172 24.33 -2.76 -0.67
CA HIS A 172 25.20 -3.87 -0.23
C HIS A 172 24.52 -4.81 0.78
N ASP A 173 23.19 -4.91 0.74
CA ASP A 173 22.44 -5.71 1.70
C ASP A 173 22.65 -7.20 1.42
N PRO A 174 22.80 -8.03 2.47
CA PRO A 174 22.92 -9.47 2.29
C PRO A 174 21.64 -10.04 1.67
N ASP A 175 21.78 -11.06 0.82
CA ASP A 175 20.71 -11.71 0.05
C ASP A 175 19.47 -12.03 0.90
N ALA A 176 19.68 -12.42 2.16
CA ALA A 176 18.60 -12.73 3.10
C ALA A 176 17.67 -11.52 3.38
N LYS A 177 18.17 -10.28 3.41
CA LYS A 177 17.32 -9.08 3.58
C LYS A 177 16.50 -8.80 2.32
N VAL A 178 17.12 -8.93 1.15
CA VAL A 178 16.46 -8.78 -0.16
C VAL A 178 15.35 -9.81 -0.31
N ALA A 179 15.63 -11.06 0.05
CA ALA A 179 14.64 -12.14 0.05
C ALA A 179 13.42 -11.81 0.92
N LEU A 180 13.62 -11.25 2.12
CA LEU A 180 12.51 -10.82 2.98
C LEU A 180 11.70 -9.69 2.33
N LEU A 181 12.35 -8.70 1.69
CA LEU A 181 11.65 -7.62 0.97
C LEU A 181 10.82 -8.18 -0.18
N CYS A 182 11.40 -9.07 -0.98
CA CYS A 182 10.72 -9.76 -2.07
C CYS A 182 9.48 -10.52 -1.57
N GLU A 183 9.53 -11.14 -0.39
CA GLU A 183 8.37 -11.78 0.22
C GLU A 183 7.28 -10.78 0.64
N VAL A 184 7.66 -9.61 1.16
CA VAL A 184 6.70 -8.52 1.42
C VAL A 184 6.01 -8.09 0.13
N LEU A 185 6.78 -7.86 -0.94
CA LEU A 185 6.23 -7.46 -2.23
C LEU A 185 5.31 -8.54 -2.81
N LYS A 186 5.64 -9.83 -2.69
CA LYS A 186 4.78 -10.89 -3.21
C LYS A 186 3.46 -11.05 -2.43
N LYS A 187 3.50 -10.84 -1.11
CA LYS A 187 2.36 -11.09 -0.20
C LYS A 187 1.47 -9.87 0.05
N ASN A 188 2.06 -8.68 0.17
CA ASN A 188 1.32 -7.47 0.50
C ASN A 188 0.44 -7.05 -0.68
N ARG A 189 -0.83 -6.71 -0.40
CA ARG A 189 -1.82 -6.30 -1.40
C ARG A 189 -2.24 -4.82 -1.32
N TYR A 190 -1.63 -4.07 -0.40
CA TYR A 190 -2.07 -2.74 0.00
C TYR A 190 -1.04 -1.65 -0.32
N ILE A 191 0.26 -1.97 -0.37
CA ILE A 191 1.30 -1.06 -0.83
C ILE A 191 1.03 -0.73 -2.30
N LYS A 192 0.78 0.56 -2.57
CA LYS A 192 0.48 1.13 -3.89
C LYS A 192 1.65 1.90 -4.47
N LEU A 193 2.44 2.55 -3.61
CA LEU A 193 3.64 3.29 -3.97
C LEU A 193 4.86 2.59 -3.37
N LEU A 194 5.83 2.26 -4.23
CA LEU A 194 7.14 1.77 -3.83
C LEU A 194 8.20 2.76 -4.27
N CYS A 195 8.96 3.30 -3.31
CA CYS A 195 10.14 4.10 -3.55
C CYS A 195 11.38 3.27 -3.20
N ILE A 196 12.30 3.04 -4.13
CA ILE A 196 13.44 2.16 -3.88
C ILE A 196 14.76 2.65 -4.49
N GLU A 197 15.84 2.57 -3.73
CA GLU A 197 17.21 2.75 -4.25
C GLU A 197 17.95 1.40 -4.18
N ILE A 198 18.64 1.02 -5.26
CA ILE A 198 19.32 -0.28 -5.38
C ILE A 198 20.71 -0.08 -5.99
N GLU A 199 21.75 -0.59 -5.33
CA GLU A 199 23.14 -0.51 -5.79
C GLU A 199 23.77 -1.87 -6.15
N ASN A 200 23.07 -2.97 -5.87
CA ASN A 200 23.51 -4.32 -6.20
C ASN A 200 22.67 -4.90 -7.36
N GLY A 201 23.34 -5.41 -8.40
CA GLY A 201 22.69 -5.96 -9.59
C GLY A 201 21.85 -7.21 -9.31
N GLU A 202 22.34 -8.15 -8.50
CA GLU A 202 21.61 -9.38 -8.13
C GLU A 202 20.35 -9.02 -7.32
N SER A 203 20.49 -8.10 -6.36
CA SER A 203 19.35 -7.59 -5.59
C SER A 203 18.33 -6.89 -6.48
N ALA A 204 18.78 -6.13 -7.49
CA ALA A 204 17.90 -5.49 -8.46
C ALA A 204 17.09 -6.54 -9.25
N ASN A 205 17.73 -7.61 -9.70
CA ASN A 205 17.08 -8.69 -10.45
C ASN A 205 15.97 -9.35 -9.62
N GLU A 206 16.26 -9.72 -8.37
CA GLU A 206 15.28 -10.34 -7.47
C GLU A 206 14.07 -9.45 -7.22
N ILE A 207 14.30 -8.16 -6.96
CA ILE A 207 13.24 -7.20 -6.68
C ILE A 207 12.39 -6.95 -7.93
N LEU A 208 13.02 -6.78 -9.10
CA LEU A 208 12.32 -6.63 -10.37
C LEU A 208 11.44 -7.85 -10.67
N HIS A 209 11.94 -9.07 -10.46
CA HIS A 209 11.14 -10.29 -10.58
C HIS A 209 9.99 -10.36 -9.56
N ALA A 210 10.21 -9.94 -8.31
CA ALA A 210 9.15 -9.86 -7.32
C ALA A 210 8.07 -8.85 -7.73
N LEU A 211 8.45 -7.74 -8.36
CA LEU A 211 7.53 -6.76 -8.94
C LEU A 211 6.77 -7.32 -10.13
N THR A 212 7.37 -8.15 -10.99
CA THR A 212 6.66 -8.78 -12.13
C THR A 212 5.39 -9.52 -11.70
N VAL A 213 5.42 -10.19 -10.54
CA VAL A 213 4.28 -10.94 -9.99
C VAL A 213 3.44 -10.16 -8.97
N ASN A 214 3.84 -8.93 -8.64
CA ASN A 214 3.12 -8.09 -7.70
C ASN A 214 1.84 -7.52 -8.36
N ALA A 215 0.69 -7.74 -7.72
CA ALA A 215 -0.61 -7.28 -8.21
C ALA A 215 -1.13 -6.01 -7.52
N ALA A 216 -0.32 -5.36 -6.68
CA ALA A 216 -0.76 -4.33 -5.74
C ALA A 216 -0.15 -2.95 -5.99
N VAL A 217 1.15 -2.91 -6.27
CA VAL A 217 1.95 -1.70 -6.50
C VAL A 217 1.52 -1.10 -7.83
N ALA A 218 1.03 0.14 -7.76
CA ALA A 218 0.57 0.90 -8.92
C ALA A 218 1.62 1.92 -9.38
N GLU A 219 2.49 2.35 -8.47
CA GLU A 219 3.48 3.39 -8.70
C GLU A 219 4.85 2.95 -8.16
N VAL A 220 5.86 3.09 -8.99
CA VAL A 220 7.25 2.79 -8.64
C VAL A 220 8.11 4.02 -8.90
N ASP A 221 8.78 4.50 -7.86
CA ASP A 221 9.89 5.45 -7.98
C ASP A 221 11.18 4.72 -7.62
N MET A 222 12.13 4.66 -8.55
CA MET A 222 13.31 3.83 -8.36
C MET A 222 14.61 4.50 -8.81
N THR A 223 15.66 4.30 -8.04
CA THR A 223 17.03 4.65 -8.42
C THR A 223 17.86 3.38 -8.50
N LEU A 224 18.41 3.09 -9.68
CA LEU A 224 19.26 1.93 -9.91
C LEU A 224 20.69 2.38 -10.17
N ARG A 225 21.65 1.95 -9.35
CA ARG A 225 23.09 2.16 -9.51
C ARG A 225 23.78 0.82 -9.73
N VAL A 226 23.54 0.22 -10.90
CA VAL A 226 23.96 -1.15 -11.22
C VAL A 226 24.61 -1.21 -12.59
N ALA A 227 25.41 -2.24 -12.85
CA ALA A 227 25.90 -2.50 -14.19
C ALA A 227 24.73 -2.94 -15.09
N ALA A 228 24.73 -2.50 -16.35
CA ALA A 228 23.75 -2.94 -17.36
C ALA A 228 24.10 -4.34 -17.87
N THR A 229 23.94 -5.35 -17.01
CA THR A 229 24.08 -6.75 -17.40
C THR A 229 22.87 -7.20 -18.20
N GLU A 230 23.03 -8.25 -19.02
CA GLU A 230 21.92 -8.88 -19.74
C GLU A 230 20.81 -9.31 -18.78
N GLU A 231 21.16 -9.85 -17.62
CA GLU A 231 20.21 -10.31 -16.61
C GLU A 231 19.38 -9.16 -16.02
N THR A 232 20.02 -8.05 -15.65
CA THR A 232 19.30 -6.87 -15.11
C THR A 232 18.43 -6.19 -16.15
N MET A 233 18.92 -6.07 -17.39
CA MET A 233 18.13 -5.55 -18.50
C MET A 233 16.92 -6.44 -18.82
N ALA A 234 17.10 -7.76 -18.81
CA ALA A 234 16.02 -8.73 -18.99
C ALA A 234 15.00 -8.64 -17.84
N ALA A 235 15.45 -8.64 -16.58
CA ALA A 235 14.57 -8.53 -15.42
C ALA A 235 13.73 -7.23 -15.45
N PHE A 236 14.31 -6.11 -15.87
CA PHE A 236 13.58 -4.85 -16.02
C PHE A 236 12.55 -4.93 -17.15
N SER A 237 12.93 -5.45 -18.31
CA SER A 237 12.02 -5.67 -19.45
C SER A 237 10.87 -6.61 -19.09
N ASP A 238 11.14 -7.69 -18.36
CA ASP A 238 10.15 -8.65 -17.90
C ASP A 238 9.19 -8.03 -16.89
N MET A 239 9.69 -7.21 -15.97
CA MET A 239 8.86 -6.44 -15.05
C MET A 239 7.91 -5.51 -15.81
N LEU A 240 8.43 -4.75 -16.80
CA LEU A 240 7.59 -3.87 -17.61
C LEU A 240 6.54 -4.63 -18.41
N SER A 241 6.91 -5.73 -19.07
CA SER A 241 6.00 -6.47 -19.95
C SER A 241 5.00 -7.34 -19.21
N GLY A 242 5.41 -7.96 -18.10
CA GLY A 242 4.62 -8.94 -17.36
C GLY A 242 3.77 -8.37 -16.22
N ASN A 243 4.15 -7.23 -15.66
CA ASN A 243 3.39 -6.63 -14.56
C ASN A 243 2.06 -6.02 -15.06
N ASN A 244 0.97 -6.29 -14.35
CA ASN A 244 -0.38 -5.87 -14.70
C ASN A 244 -1.04 -4.88 -13.71
N SER A 245 -0.26 -4.35 -12.78
CA SER A 245 -0.69 -3.47 -11.68
C SER A 245 -0.04 -2.07 -11.76
N ILE A 246 1.22 -1.99 -12.18
CA ILE A 246 1.99 -0.76 -12.31
C ILE A 246 1.46 0.08 -13.47
N THR A 247 1.19 1.34 -13.17
CA THR A 247 0.66 2.35 -14.11
C THR A 247 1.55 3.59 -14.21
N SER A 248 2.43 3.80 -13.21
CA SER A 248 3.37 4.91 -13.13
C SER A 248 4.76 4.41 -12.76
N ILE A 249 5.77 4.82 -13.54
CA ILE A 249 7.19 4.56 -13.25
C ILE A 249 7.98 5.86 -13.35
N SER A 250 8.78 6.12 -12.32
CA SER A 250 9.85 7.11 -12.29
C SER A 250 11.15 6.37 -12.02
N ALA A 251 12.13 6.44 -12.92
CA ALA A 251 13.36 5.68 -12.81
C ALA A 251 14.60 6.57 -13.06
N ILE A 252 15.54 6.59 -12.12
CA ILE A 252 16.86 7.17 -12.28
C ILE A 252 17.86 6.03 -12.44
N LEU A 253 18.48 5.94 -13.60
CA LEU A 253 19.38 4.85 -13.97
C LEU A 253 20.82 5.35 -14.06
N HIS A 254 21.64 4.93 -13.11
CA HIS A 254 23.09 5.09 -13.10
C HIS A 254 23.73 3.78 -13.58
N VAL A 255 23.67 3.55 -14.89
CA VAL A 255 24.21 2.36 -15.56
C VAL A 255 25.35 2.71 -16.51
N ASP A 256 26.27 1.77 -16.73
CA ASP A 256 27.43 1.94 -17.62
C ASP A 256 27.07 1.98 -19.11
N GLN A 257 25.99 1.31 -19.51
CA GLN A 257 25.53 1.22 -20.91
C GLN A 257 24.06 1.65 -21.04
N PRO A 258 23.75 2.96 -20.89
CA PRO A 258 22.37 3.43 -20.82
C PRO A 258 21.60 3.24 -22.14
N GLY A 259 22.29 3.23 -23.30
CA GLY A 259 21.64 2.96 -24.59
C GLY A 259 21.04 1.57 -24.67
N GLN A 260 21.83 0.52 -24.39
CA GLN A 260 21.35 -0.87 -24.39
C GLN A 260 20.26 -1.10 -23.35
N PHE A 261 20.41 -0.51 -22.16
CA PHE A 261 19.38 -0.61 -21.13
C PHE A 261 18.06 -0.01 -21.61
N MET A 262 18.11 1.15 -22.30
CA MET A 262 16.91 1.77 -22.85
C MET A 262 16.28 0.99 -24.01
N ASP A 263 17.06 0.23 -24.78
CA ASP A 263 16.52 -0.69 -25.80
C ASP A 263 15.71 -1.81 -25.14
N SER A 264 16.19 -2.37 -24.03
CA SER A 264 15.42 -3.36 -23.23
C SER A 264 14.19 -2.75 -22.58
N VAL A 265 14.25 -1.51 -22.11
CA VAL A 265 13.07 -0.77 -21.64
C VAL A 265 12.04 -0.62 -22.75
N ALA A 266 12.45 -0.25 -23.96
CA ALA A 266 11.56 -0.12 -25.11
C ALA A 266 10.89 -1.45 -25.47
N GLN A 267 11.65 -2.55 -25.43
CA GLN A 267 11.14 -3.90 -25.64
C GLN A 267 10.05 -4.27 -24.61
N GLY A 268 10.32 -4.08 -23.32
CA GLY A 268 9.34 -4.34 -22.25
C GLY A 268 8.06 -3.51 -22.40
N MET A 269 8.22 -2.21 -22.70
CA MET A 269 7.10 -1.27 -22.89
C MET A 269 6.21 -1.60 -24.10
N SER A 270 6.78 -2.18 -25.17
CA SER A 270 6.04 -2.44 -26.42
C SER A 270 4.77 -3.27 -26.22
N SER A 271 4.84 -4.24 -25.31
CA SER A 271 3.74 -5.15 -24.94
C SER A 271 2.88 -4.61 -23.80
N ASN A 272 3.42 -3.76 -22.92
CA ASN A 272 2.70 -3.22 -21.77
C ASN A 272 1.57 -2.25 -22.17
N ARG A 273 0.36 -2.47 -21.65
CA ARG A 273 -0.84 -1.68 -21.96
C ARG A 273 -1.32 -0.76 -20.83
N LEU A 274 -0.62 -0.73 -19.70
CA LEU A 274 -1.10 -0.13 -18.45
C LEU A 274 -0.26 1.04 -17.94
N ILE A 275 1.03 1.06 -18.26
CA ILE A 275 1.93 2.15 -17.89
C ILE A 275 1.53 3.38 -18.71
N VAL A 276 0.90 4.33 -18.03
CA VAL A 276 0.44 5.60 -18.58
C VAL A 276 1.37 6.75 -18.21
N ASN A 277 2.16 6.62 -17.14
CA ASN A 277 3.16 7.60 -16.77
C ASN A 277 4.53 6.92 -16.70
N PHE A 278 5.49 7.41 -17.50
CA PHE A 278 6.84 6.87 -17.53
C PHE A 278 7.82 8.03 -17.59
N LYS A 279 8.71 8.11 -16.61
CA LYS A 279 9.84 9.03 -16.57
C LYS A 279 11.09 8.20 -16.32
N CYS A 280 12.09 8.35 -17.17
CA CYS A 280 13.35 7.64 -17.03
C CYS A 280 14.50 8.57 -17.35
N TRP A 281 15.50 8.60 -16.48
CA TRP A 281 16.74 9.37 -16.64
C TRP A 281 17.92 8.41 -16.60
N ALA A 282 18.53 8.13 -17.75
CA ALA A 282 19.68 7.25 -17.88
C ALA A 282 20.92 8.05 -18.30
N GLY A 283 21.56 8.73 -17.34
CA GLY A 283 22.72 9.61 -17.61
C GLY A 283 22.41 10.88 -18.42
N ASN A 284 23.43 11.72 -18.64
CA ASN A 284 23.25 13.11 -19.09
C ASN A 284 22.83 13.28 -20.56
N HIS A 285 22.89 12.22 -21.39
CA HIS A 285 22.70 12.33 -22.85
C HIS A 285 21.81 11.26 -23.48
N THR A 286 21.29 10.32 -22.71
CA THR A 286 20.48 9.23 -23.27
C THR A 286 19.05 9.72 -23.47
N ARG A 287 18.65 9.88 -24.74
CA ARG A 287 17.27 10.17 -25.07
C ARG A 287 16.43 8.91 -24.85
N VAL A 288 15.27 9.08 -24.22
CA VAL A 288 14.27 8.02 -24.16
C VAL A 288 13.88 7.63 -25.59
N PRO A 289 13.91 6.33 -25.97
CA PRO A 289 13.55 5.89 -27.30
C PRO A 289 12.14 6.33 -27.69
N SER A 290 11.92 6.63 -28.98
CA SER A 290 10.59 7.01 -29.51
C SER A 290 9.52 5.96 -29.18
N ASP A 291 9.91 4.69 -29.16
CA ASP A 291 8.99 3.56 -28.98
C ASP A 291 8.42 3.52 -27.56
N VAL A 292 9.18 3.98 -26.56
CA VAL A 292 8.69 4.16 -25.19
C VAL A 292 7.62 5.25 -25.17
N PHE A 293 7.88 6.41 -25.79
CA PHE A 293 6.90 7.50 -25.86
C PHE A 293 5.63 7.09 -26.60
N GLU A 294 5.75 6.38 -27.71
CA GLU A 294 4.61 5.87 -28.46
C GLU A 294 3.79 4.86 -27.65
N SER A 295 4.46 3.98 -26.88
CA SER A 295 3.79 3.04 -25.97
C SER A 295 3.01 3.77 -24.88
N VAL A 296 3.62 4.77 -24.23
CA VAL A 296 2.96 5.59 -23.21
C VAL A 296 1.78 6.38 -23.81
N ARG A 297 1.97 6.99 -24.99
CA ARG A 297 0.94 7.75 -25.70
C ARG A 297 -0.25 6.85 -26.06
N ARG A 298 0.01 5.64 -26.55
CA ARG A 298 -1.00 4.61 -26.82
C ARG A 298 -1.79 4.26 -25.56
N ASN A 299 -1.10 4.02 -24.45
CA ASN A 299 -1.72 3.64 -23.19
C ASN A 299 -2.56 4.80 -22.62
N LYS A 300 -2.05 6.04 -22.65
CA LYS A 300 -2.84 7.25 -22.29
C LYS A 300 -4.07 7.43 -23.18
N SER A 301 -3.95 7.16 -24.48
CA SER A 301 -5.10 7.20 -25.39
C SER A 301 -6.18 6.19 -24.99
N ALA A 302 -5.78 4.98 -24.57
CA ALA A 302 -6.72 3.98 -24.04
C ALA A 302 -7.35 4.44 -22.72
N LEU A 303 -6.57 5.01 -21.79
CA LEU A 303 -7.10 5.59 -20.55
C LEU A 303 -8.13 6.70 -20.83
N ASN A 304 -7.86 7.58 -21.80
CA ASN A 304 -8.81 8.59 -22.25
C ASN A 304 -10.10 7.97 -22.84
N ARG A 305 -10.03 6.82 -23.51
CA ARG A 305 -11.23 6.08 -23.96
C ARG A 305 -12.01 5.47 -22.80
N ALA A 306 -11.32 4.94 -21.79
CA ALA A 306 -11.94 4.45 -20.58
C ALA A 306 -12.73 5.57 -19.87
N VAL A 307 -12.14 6.76 -19.75
CA VAL A 307 -12.82 7.93 -19.17
C VAL A 307 -14.05 8.33 -19.99
N GLU A 308 -14.00 8.32 -21.32
CA GLU A 308 -15.19 8.61 -22.12
C GLU A 308 -16.33 7.61 -21.93
N PHE A 309 -16.00 6.33 -21.70
CA PHE A 309 -16.99 5.31 -21.37
C PHE A 309 -17.63 5.56 -20.00
N VAL A 310 -16.82 5.91 -19.00
CA VAL A 310 -17.31 6.28 -17.66
C VAL A 310 -18.24 7.49 -17.72
N LEU A 311 -17.83 8.53 -18.45
CA LEU A 311 -18.60 9.77 -18.62
C LEU A 311 -19.76 9.65 -19.63
N GLN A 312 -20.03 8.46 -20.17
CA GLN A 312 -21.09 8.20 -21.17
C GLN A 312 -20.97 9.07 -22.44
N ARG A 313 -19.77 9.55 -22.76
CA ARG A 313 -19.50 10.32 -23.98
C ARG A 313 -19.35 9.41 -25.19
N ARG A 314 -18.97 8.15 -24.95
CA ARG A 314 -18.75 7.13 -25.96
C ARG A 314 -19.05 5.75 -25.39
N GLU A 315 -19.96 5.02 -26.02
CA GLU A 315 -20.39 3.68 -25.60
C GLU A 315 -20.23 2.68 -26.76
N ASP A 316 -18.99 2.47 -27.19
CA ASP A 316 -18.67 1.42 -28.16
C ASP A 316 -17.77 0.34 -27.57
N ARG A 317 -17.63 -0.77 -28.29
CA ARG A 317 -16.81 -1.91 -27.89
C ARG A 317 -15.41 -1.49 -27.44
N HIS A 318 -14.76 -0.60 -28.20
CA HIS A 318 -13.38 -0.23 -27.95
C HIS A 318 -13.24 0.60 -26.67
N SER A 319 -14.17 1.53 -26.43
CA SER A 319 -14.23 2.27 -25.18
C SER A 319 -14.51 1.37 -23.96
N ALA A 320 -15.35 0.34 -24.13
CA ALA A 320 -15.61 -0.66 -23.09
C ALA A 320 -14.39 -1.56 -22.82
N GLU A 321 -13.66 -2.00 -23.85
CA GLU A 321 -12.39 -2.75 -23.69
C GLU A 321 -11.35 -1.90 -22.94
N CYS A 322 -11.24 -0.62 -23.27
CA CYS A 322 -10.34 0.28 -22.56
C CYS A 322 -10.78 0.49 -21.11
N PHE A 323 -12.08 0.60 -20.84
CA PHE A 323 -12.60 0.68 -19.48
C PHE A 323 -12.30 -0.59 -18.68
N GLU A 324 -12.57 -1.77 -19.22
CA GLU A 324 -12.23 -3.07 -18.59
C GLU A 324 -10.73 -3.18 -18.30
N LEU A 325 -9.89 -2.66 -19.19
CA LEU A 325 -8.44 -2.63 -19.01
C LEU A 325 -7.98 -1.76 -17.83
N PHE A 326 -8.72 -0.70 -17.46
CA PHE A 326 -8.34 0.23 -16.38
C PHE A 326 -9.24 0.18 -15.14
N SER A 327 -10.38 -0.51 -15.20
CA SER A 327 -11.33 -0.67 -14.09
C SER A 327 -10.62 -1.22 -12.84
N GLY A 328 -10.92 -0.62 -11.69
CA GLY A 328 -10.34 -0.90 -10.39
C GLY A 328 -8.94 -0.34 -10.14
N ARG A 329 -8.33 0.38 -11.11
CA ARG A 329 -6.98 0.95 -10.97
C ARG A 329 -7.03 2.42 -10.59
N SER A 330 -6.12 2.83 -9.71
CA SER A 330 -6.04 4.22 -9.23
C SER A 330 -5.85 5.24 -10.35
N CYS A 331 -5.12 4.87 -11.42
CA CYS A 331 -4.90 5.78 -12.55
C CYS A 331 -6.20 6.19 -13.28
N LEU A 332 -7.25 5.38 -13.25
CA LEU A 332 -8.55 5.75 -13.83
C LEU A 332 -9.26 6.77 -12.96
N THR A 333 -9.32 6.53 -11.66
CA THR A 333 -9.93 7.45 -10.68
C THR A 333 -9.21 8.80 -10.71
N SER A 334 -7.87 8.83 -10.62
CA SER A 334 -7.09 10.07 -10.67
C SER A 334 -7.27 10.84 -11.99
N HIS A 335 -7.41 10.13 -13.10
CA HIS A 335 -7.61 10.78 -14.39
C HIS A 335 -9.04 11.32 -14.57
N LEU A 336 -10.03 10.67 -13.96
CA LEU A 336 -11.41 11.19 -13.89
C LEU A 336 -11.48 12.47 -13.08
N THR A 337 -10.81 12.53 -11.92
CA THR A 337 -10.78 13.73 -11.10
C THR A 337 -10.10 14.89 -11.82
N GLU A 338 -8.99 14.62 -12.52
CA GLU A 338 -8.28 15.61 -13.35
C GLU A 338 -9.14 16.14 -14.52
N VAL A 339 -9.72 15.24 -15.32
CA VAL A 339 -10.38 15.63 -16.59
C VAL A 339 -11.81 16.13 -16.40
N ALA A 340 -12.53 15.58 -15.42
CA ALA A 340 -13.93 15.93 -15.17
C ALA A 340 -14.12 16.89 -13.98
N GLY A 341 -13.06 17.19 -13.22
CA GLY A 341 -13.14 18.02 -12.01
C GLY A 341 -13.95 17.37 -10.89
N MET A 342 -14.07 16.04 -10.90
CA MET A 342 -14.78 15.25 -9.90
C MET A 342 -13.94 15.10 -8.64
N SER A 343 -14.60 14.91 -7.51
CA SER A 343 -13.94 14.37 -6.31
C SER A 343 -13.61 12.89 -6.45
N ASP A 344 -12.69 12.38 -5.63
CA ASP A 344 -12.32 10.96 -5.60
C ASP A 344 -13.54 10.03 -5.39
N ASP A 345 -14.46 10.40 -4.50
CA ASP A 345 -15.64 9.60 -4.20
C ASP A 345 -16.64 9.60 -5.36
N GLU A 346 -16.83 10.74 -6.02
CA GLU A 346 -17.65 10.84 -7.24
C GLU A 346 -17.04 10.01 -8.37
N ALA A 347 -15.73 10.09 -8.57
CA ALA A 347 -15.04 9.30 -9.59
C ALA A 347 -15.22 7.79 -9.36
N ARG A 348 -15.10 7.31 -8.11
CA ARG A 348 -15.36 5.90 -7.76
C ARG A 348 -16.81 5.50 -7.99
N LEU A 349 -17.77 6.39 -7.70
CA LEU A 349 -19.19 6.13 -7.93
C LEU A 349 -19.51 6.02 -9.42
N GLU A 350 -18.94 6.90 -10.25
CA GLU A 350 -19.09 6.86 -11.71
C GLU A 350 -18.43 5.61 -12.30
N GLU A 351 -17.26 5.22 -11.80
CA GLU A 351 -16.60 3.97 -12.19
C GLU A 351 -17.46 2.74 -11.86
N ALA A 352 -18.02 2.67 -10.64
CA ALA A 352 -18.94 1.59 -10.25
C ALA A 352 -20.22 1.57 -11.12
N SER A 353 -20.72 2.74 -11.49
CA SER A 353 -21.87 2.86 -12.39
C SER A 353 -21.54 2.40 -13.81
N ALA A 354 -20.34 2.72 -14.32
CA ALA A 354 -19.85 2.28 -15.61
C ALA A 354 -19.67 0.75 -15.67
N GLU A 355 -19.19 0.14 -14.58
CA GLU A 355 -19.06 -1.30 -14.43
C GLU A 355 -20.42 -2.00 -14.54
N LEU A 356 -21.46 -1.48 -13.87
CA LEU A 356 -22.82 -2.00 -14.00
C LEU A 356 -23.35 -1.88 -15.43
N ARG A 357 -23.14 -0.73 -16.08
CA ARG A 357 -23.54 -0.50 -17.48
C ARG A 357 -22.83 -1.45 -18.44
N LEU A 358 -21.54 -1.70 -18.26
CA LEU A 358 -20.78 -2.65 -19.08
C LEU A 358 -21.41 -4.03 -19.00
N ARG A 359 -21.74 -4.50 -17.79
CA ARG A 359 -22.33 -5.82 -17.57
C ARG A 359 -23.74 -5.94 -18.16
N GLU A 360 -24.55 -4.90 -18.03
CA GLU A 360 -25.90 -4.86 -18.63
C GLU A 360 -25.86 -4.87 -20.17
N LYS A 361 -24.91 -4.14 -20.74
CA LYS A 361 -24.78 -3.97 -22.19
C LYS A 361 -23.78 -4.95 -22.82
N TYR A 362 -23.25 -5.93 -22.08
CA TYR A 362 -22.15 -6.80 -22.51
C TYR A 362 -22.38 -7.39 -23.91
N PHE A 363 -23.54 -8.02 -24.14
CA PHE A 363 -23.83 -8.67 -25.41
C PHE A 363 -24.00 -7.68 -26.59
N VAL A 364 -24.41 -6.45 -26.31
CA VAL A 364 -24.52 -5.39 -27.31
C VAL A 364 -23.14 -4.81 -27.62
N LEU A 365 -22.35 -4.51 -26.58
CA LEU A 365 -20.98 -4.00 -26.71
C LEU A 365 -20.05 -4.99 -27.44
N THR A 366 -20.21 -6.28 -27.20
CA THR A 366 -19.46 -7.34 -27.91
C THR A 366 -19.99 -7.64 -29.30
N GLY A 367 -21.18 -7.13 -29.66
CA GLY A 367 -21.82 -7.36 -30.95
C GLY A 367 -22.44 -8.75 -31.12
N ILE A 368 -22.60 -9.52 -30.03
CA ILE A 368 -23.28 -10.82 -30.03
C ILE A 368 -24.77 -10.63 -30.36
N VAL A 369 -25.41 -9.61 -29.79
CA VAL A 369 -26.75 -9.17 -30.16
C VAL A 369 -26.76 -7.70 -30.58
N ARG A 370 -27.66 -7.35 -31.50
CA ARG A 370 -27.81 -5.96 -31.96
C ARG A 370 -28.52 -5.07 -30.95
N ARG A 371 -29.44 -5.63 -30.15
CA ARG A 371 -30.30 -4.86 -29.22
C ARG A 371 -30.57 -5.63 -27.93
N SER A 372 -31.11 -6.83 -28.05
CA SER A 372 -31.47 -7.68 -26.92
C SER A 372 -31.44 -9.15 -27.31
N VAL A 373 -31.30 -10.01 -26.32
CA VAL A 373 -31.49 -11.46 -26.48
C VAL A 373 -32.99 -11.73 -26.54
N ILE A 374 -33.43 -12.48 -27.56
CA ILE A 374 -34.82 -12.91 -27.75
C ILE A 374 -34.78 -14.38 -28.13
N CYS A 375 -35.54 -15.21 -27.44
CA CYS A 375 -35.65 -16.63 -27.72
C CYS A 375 -36.87 -16.93 -28.61
N TRP A 376 -36.81 -18.07 -29.28
CA TRP A 376 -37.96 -18.60 -30.01
C TRP A 376 -39.02 -19.07 -29.02
N LYS A 377 -40.28 -18.73 -29.29
CA LYS A 377 -41.41 -19.09 -28.40
C LYS A 377 -41.40 -20.57 -28.03
N ASP A 378 -41.42 -20.82 -26.74
CA ASP A 378 -41.46 -22.15 -26.12
C ASP A 378 -42.26 -22.06 -24.80
N ASP A 379 -42.70 -23.19 -24.27
CA ASP A 379 -43.53 -23.28 -23.06
C ASP A 379 -42.69 -23.26 -21.76
N VAL A 380 -41.36 -23.18 -21.87
CA VAL A 380 -40.42 -23.17 -20.75
C VAL A 380 -39.78 -21.78 -20.59
N THR A 381 -39.41 -21.40 -19.36
CA THR A 381 -38.64 -20.17 -19.11
C THR A 381 -37.28 -20.24 -19.82
N GLN A 382 -37.05 -19.32 -20.74
CA GLN A 382 -35.84 -19.22 -21.55
C GLN A 382 -34.92 -18.08 -21.07
N ILE A 383 -33.74 -17.99 -21.67
CA ILE A 383 -32.70 -17.05 -21.24
C ILE A 383 -33.09 -15.57 -21.45
N ASP A 384 -33.95 -15.27 -22.41
CA ASP A 384 -34.49 -13.92 -22.64
C ASP A 384 -35.49 -13.46 -21.56
N ALA A 385 -35.99 -14.38 -20.73
CA ALA A 385 -36.82 -14.07 -19.56
C ALA A 385 -36.00 -13.75 -18.29
N LEU A 386 -34.67 -13.80 -18.35
CA LEU A 386 -33.81 -13.44 -17.23
C LEU A 386 -33.92 -11.94 -16.91
N ASN A 387 -33.98 -11.62 -15.61
CA ASN A 387 -33.96 -10.25 -15.14
C ASN A 387 -32.54 -9.61 -15.28
N PRO A 388 -32.41 -8.28 -15.13
CA PRO A 388 -31.11 -7.61 -15.24
C PRO A 388 -30.04 -8.13 -14.28
N ASP A 389 -30.39 -8.56 -13.06
CA ASP A 389 -29.43 -9.07 -12.09
C ASP A 389 -28.81 -10.40 -12.54
N CYS A 390 -29.64 -11.29 -13.12
CA CYS A 390 -29.16 -12.54 -13.72
C CYS A 390 -28.21 -12.27 -14.89
N TRP A 391 -28.54 -11.29 -15.74
CA TRP A 391 -27.67 -10.90 -16.85
C TRP A 391 -26.34 -10.32 -16.36
N ARG A 392 -26.35 -9.45 -15.35
CA ARG A 392 -25.13 -8.93 -14.73
C ARG A 392 -24.28 -10.04 -14.11
N ALA A 393 -24.92 -11.02 -13.46
CA ALA A 393 -24.23 -12.17 -12.89
C ALA A 393 -23.54 -12.99 -13.99
N ILE A 394 -24.23 -13.28 -15.10
CA ILE A 394 -23.62 -13.99 -16.25
C ILE A 394 -22.46 -13.18 -16.82
N ALA A 395 -22.67 -11.88 -17.08
CA ALA A 395 -21.66 -11.01 -17.66
C ALA A 395 -20.44 -10.80 -16.75
N SER A 396 -20.58 -10.99 -15.42
CA SER A 396 -19.45 -10.88 -14.47
C SER A 396 -18.37 -11.95 -14.66
N TYR A 397 -18.66 -13.02 -15.39
CA TYR A 397 -17.71 -14.08 -15.73
C TYR A 397 -17.08 -13.90 -17.12
N LEU A 398 -17.40 -12.82 -17.82
CA LEU A 398 -17.00 -12.61 -19.21
C LEU A 398 -16.19 -11.32 -19.34
N ARG A 399 -15.19 -11.33 -20.23
CA ARG A 399 -14.45 -10.14 -20.66
C ARG A 399 -14.90 -9.69 -22.04
N ILE A 400 -14.87 -8.38 -22.32
CA ILE A 400 -15.22 -7.88 -23.66
C ILE A 400 -14.33 -8.52 -24.74
N THR A 401 -13.09 -8.86 -24.38
CA THR A 401 -12.13 -9.55 -25.27
C THR A 401 -12.45 -11.03 -25.53
N ASP A 402 -13.30 -11.68 -24.72
CA ASP A 402 -13.63 -13.10 -24.88
C ASP A 402 -14.54 -13.35 -26.10
N ALA A 403 -15.28 -12.32 -26.52
CA ALA A 403 -16.17 -12.39 -27.66
C ALA A 403 -15.49 -11.82 -28.92
N SER A 404 -15.25 -12.66 -29.92
CA SER A 404 -14.93 -12.19 -31.27
C SER A 404 -16.22 -11.74 -31.97
N GLY A 405 -16.68 -10.53 -31.68
CA GLY A 405 -17.79 -9.91 -32.41
C GLY A 405 -17.59 -10.04 -33.93
N ALA A 406 -18.52 -10.74 -34.59
CA ALA A 406 -18.41 -11.13 -36.01
C ALA A 406 -18.73 -10.00 -37.00
N TYR A 407 -18.73 -8.73 -36.56
CA TYR A 407 -19.10 -7.59 -37.40
C TYR A 407 -17.90 -6.66 -37.62
N ARG A 408 -17.26 -6.83 -38.79
CA ARG A 408 -16.64 -5.72 -39.52
C ARG A 408 -17.64 -5.15 -40.49
#